data_AF-D8TM11-F1
#
_entry.id   AF-D8TM11-F1
#
_cell.length_a   1.000
_cell.length_b   1.000
_cell.length_c   1.000
_cell.angle_alpha   90.00
_cell.angle_beta   90.00
_cell.angle_gamma   90.00
#
_symmetry.space_group_name_H-M   'P 1'
#
loop_
_entity.id
_entity.type
_entity.pdbx_description
1 polymer ?
#
loop_
_entity_poly.entity_id
_entity_poly.type
_entity_poly.pdbx_seq_one_letter_code
_entity_poly.pdbx_strand_id
1 'polypeptide(L)' 'LQGCHADLANSKAYYRRFRICEAHMKSLSLSIEGRSCRFCQQCGKFHLVRE' A
#
# COMPACT_ATOMS: atom_id res chain seq x y z
N LEU A 1 6.25 2.19 -3.34
CA LEU A 1 6.48 0.74 -3.14
C LEU A 1 7.58 0.33 -4.09
N GLN A 2 8.75 -0.03 -3.58
CA GLN A 2 9.81 -0.51 -4.45
C GLN A 2 9.35 -1.86 -5.04
N GLY A 3 9.21 -1.95 -6.36
CA GLY A 3 8.89 -3.20 -7.05
C GLY A 3 7.41 -3.61 -7.13
N CYS A 4 6.45 -2.74 -6.79
CA CYS A 4 5.05 -3.06 -7.07
C CYS A 4 4.67 -2.69 -8.51
N HIS A 5 4.59 -3.69 -9.38
CA HIS A 5 4.04 -3.59 -10.74
C HIS A 5 2.59 -4.06 -10.83
N ALA A 6 1.84 -4.01 -9.72
CA ALA A 6 0.44 -4.40 -9.75
C ALA A 6 -0.34 -3.44 -10.65
N ASP A 7 -1.00 -3.99 -11.66
CA ASP A 7 -1.85 -3.20 -12.55
C ASP A 7 -3.05 -2.64 -11.78
N LEU A 8 -3.16 -1.31 -11.78
CA LEU A 8 -4.27 -0.60 -11.15
C LEU A 8 -5.36 -0.24 -12.16
N ALA A 9 -5.21 -0.58 -13.44
CA ALA A 9 -6.14 -0.16 -14.49
C ALA A 9 -7.54 -0.74 -14.25
N ASN A 10 -7.63 -2.00 -13.81
CA ASN A 10 -8.90 -2.64 -13.46
C ASN A 10 -9.23 -2.63 -11.95
N SER A 11 -8.47 -1.86 -11.15
CA SER A 11 -8.71 -1.76 -9.71
C SER A 11 -9.77 -0.72 -9.35
N LYS A 12 -10.48 -0.92 -8.23
CA LYS A 12 -11.45 0.06 -7.69
C LYS A 12 -10.84 1.46 -7.57
N ALA A 13 -11.67 2.49 -7.69
CA ALA A 13 -11.24 3.90 -7.66
C ALA A 13 -10.40 4.26 -6.42
N TYR A 14 -10.66 3.61 -5.27
CA TYR A 14 -9.87 3.77 -4.05
C TYR A 14 -8.38 3.39 -4.26
N TYR A 15 -8.11 2.22 -4.81
CA TYR A 15 -6.76 1.71 -5.09
C TYR A 15 -6.02 2.60 -6.09
N ARG A 16 -6.73 3.09 -7.12
CA ARG A 16 -6.19 4.02 -8.12
C ARG A 16 -5.84 5.37 -7.50
N ARG A 17 -6.69 5.90 -6.61
CA ARG A 17 -6.47 7.18 -5.93
C ARG A 17 -5.22 7.16 -5.06
N PHE A 18 -5.01 6.09 -4.30
CA PHE A 18 -3.84 5.94 -3.42
C PHE A 18 -2.64 5.26 -4.08
N ARG A 19 -2.76 4.91 -5.38
CA ARG A 19 -1.77 4.13 -6.15
C ARG A 19 -1.27 2.91 -5.36
N ILE A 20 -2.21 2.19 -4.76
CA ILE A 20 -1.96 1.01 -3.94
C ILE A 20 -2.83 -0.12 -4.45
N CYS A 21 -2.25 -1.31 -4.67
CA CYS A 21 -3.04 -2.46 -5.09
C CYS A 21 -3.80 -3.08 -3.92
N GLU A 22 -4.80 -3.91 -4.21
CA GLU A 22 -5.61 -4.57 -3.18
C GLU A 22 -4.76 -5.41 -2.22
N ALA A 23 -3.77 -6.15 -2.75
CA ALA A 23 -2.85 -6.94 -1.94
C ALA A 23 -2.08 -6.08 -0.93
N HIS A 24 -1.58 -4.92 -1.34
CA HIS A 24 -0.84 -4.03 -0.45
C HIS A 24 -1.74 -3.28 0.54
N MET A 25 -3.00 -3.00 0.18
CA MET A 25 -3.96 -2.44 1.12
C MET A 25 -4.38 -3.46 2.19
N LYS A 26 -4.45 -4.75 1.84
CA LYS A 26 -4.77 -5.84 2.77
C LYS A 26 -3.55 -6.36 3.55
N SER A 27 -2.33 -6.06 3.10
CA SER A 27 -1.13 -6.50 3.78
C SER A 27 -0.95 -5.79 5.13
N LEU A 28 -0.62 -6.57 6.16
CA LEU A 28 -0.33 -6.06 7.50
C LEU A 28 1.03 -5.35 7.57
N SER A 29 1.97 -5.72 6.68
CA SER A 29 3.29 -5.11 6.56
C SER A 29 3.78 -5.13 5.10
N LEU A 30 4.51 -4.08 4.71
CA LEU A 30 5.06 -3.85 3.38
C LEU A 30 6.47 -3.33 3.50
N SER A 31 7.42 -3.85 2.73
CA SER A 31 8.74 -3.22 2.63
C SER A 31 8.72 -2.05 1.66
N ILE A 32 8.84 -0.83 2.19
CA ILE A 32 9.00 0.41 1.43
C ILE A 32 10.37 0.99 1.76
N GLU A 33 11.26 1.06 0.77
CA GLU A 33 12.63 1.59 0.94
C GLU A 33 13.41 0.87 2.07
N GLY A 34 13.26 -0.45 2.16
CA GLY A 34 13.90 -1.27 3.20
C GLY A 34 13.28 -1.14 4.59
N ARG A 35 12.13 -0.47 4.73
CA ARG A 35 11.42 -0.32 6.00
C ARG A 35 10.04 -0.94 5.95
N SER A 36 9.65 -1.66 7.00
CA SER A 36 8.29 -2.17 7.16
C SER A 36 7.30 -1.03 7.35
N CYS A 37 6.29 -0.94 6.50
CA CYS A 37 5.21 0.04 6.50
C CYS A 37 3.84 -0.66 6.38
N ARG A 38 2.81 -0.12 7.01
CA ARG A 38 1.41 -0.52 6.85
C ARG A 38 0.62 0.63 6.26
N PHE A 39 -0.36 0.35 5.43
CA PHE A 39 -1.29 1.37 4.96
C PHE A 39 -2.43 1.53 5.96
N CYS A 40 -2.62 2.75 6.48
CA CYS A 40 -3.76 3.05 7.34
C CYS A 40 -4.95 3.50 6.48
N GLN A 41 -6.02 2.69 6.44
CA GLN A 41 -7.21 3.00 5.66
C GLN A 41 -7.95 4.26 6.14
N GLN A 42 -7.88 4.54 7.45
CA GLN A 42 -8.47 5.73 8.05
C GLN A 42 -7.71 7.01 7.68
N CYS A 43 -6.37 6.93 7.64
CA CYS A 43 -5.53 8.09 7.32
C CYS A 43 -5.23 8.24 5.83
N GLY A 44 -5.42 7.18 5.03
CA GLY A 44 -5.01 7.13 3.62
C GLY A 44 -3.49 7.26 3.42
N LYS A 45 -2.69 6.89 4.43
CA LYS A 45 -1.22 7.07 4.44
C LYS A 45 -0.51 5.79 4.88
N PHE A 46 0.75 5.66 4.46
CA PHE A 46 1.64 4.61 4.95
C PHE A 46 2.25 5.05 6.28
N HIS A 47 2.15 4.19 7.28
CA HIS A 47 2.79 4.33 8.58
C HIS A 47 3.85 3.26 8.70
N LEU A 48 5.03 3.60 9.23
CA LEU A 48 6.03 2.60 9.56
C LEU A 48 5.43 1.61 10.57
N VAL A 49 5.57 0.32 10.28
CA VAL A 49 5.36 -0.75 11.26
C VAL A 49 6.66 -0.82 12.07
N ARG A 50 6.95 0.24 12.82
CA ARG A 50 7.86 0.10 13.95
C ARG A 50 7.06 -0.58 15.06
N GLU A 51 7.65 -1.61 15.64
CA GLU A 51 7.13 -2.40 16.77
C GLU A 51 6.38 -1.55 17.80
#